data_AF-A0A7K2VT67-F1
#
_entry.id   AF-A0A7K2VT67-F1
#
_cell.length_a   1.000
_cell.length_b   1.000
_cell.length_c   1.000
_cell.angle_alpha   90.00
_cell.angle_beta   90.00
_cell.angle_gamma   90.00
#
_symmetry.space_group_name_H-M   'P 1'
#
loop_
_entity.id
_entity.type
_entity.pdbx_description
1 polymer ?
#
loop_
_entity_poly.entity_id
_entity_poly.type
_entity_poly.pdbx_seq_one_letter_code
_entity_poly.pdbx_strand_id
1 'polypeptide(L)' 'MLNWALPPLLLAFAVLTPLAWAEPPEEKPPGERVPALARTWPVGTRPAVLRGWEPPATVYAAGHRGVD' A
#
# COMPACT_ATOMS: atom_id res chain seq x y z
N MET A 1 1.90 -36.77 -33.42
CA MET A 1 2.47 -37.14 -32.11
C MET A 1 2.41 -35.91 -31.23
N LEU A 2 1.68 -35.94 -30.11
CA LEU A 2 1.58 -34.80 -29.20
C LEU A 2 2.96 -34.54 -28.57
N ASN A 3 3.46 -33.30 -28.64
CA ASN A 3 4.74 -32.97 -28.03
C ASN A 3 4.57 -32.86 -26.50
N TRP A 4 5.01 -33.89 -25.79
CA TRP A 4 4.90 -34.02 -24.33
C TRP A 4 5.66 -32.95 -23.55
N ALA A 5 6.57 -32.20 -24.20
CA ALA A 5 7.30 -31.10 -23.57
C ALA A 5 6.49 -29.78 -23.51
N LEU A 6 5.42 -29.64 -24.30
CA LEU A 6 4.60 -28.43 -24.33
C LEU A 6 3.82 -28.15 -23.04
N PRO A 7 3.14 -29.13 -22.40
CA PRO A 7 2.39 -28.87 -21.17
C PRO A 7 3.22 -28.34 -19.98
N PRO A 8 4.40 -28.89 -19.63
CA PRO A 8 5.19 -28.35 -18.52
C PRO A 8 5.76 -26.97 -18.84
N LEU A 9 6.06 -26.68 -20.11
CA LEU A 9 6.54 -25.36 -20.54
C LEU A 9 5.45 -24.30 -20.39
N LEU A 10 4.22 -24.61 -20.81
CA LEU A 10 3.07 -23.72 -20.65
C LEU A 10 2.74 -23.48 -19.18
N LEU A 11 2.84 -24.51 -18.34
CA LEU A 11 2.66 -24.39 -16.90
C LEU A 11 3.73 -23.49 -16.26
N ALA A 12 5.00 -23.69 -16.62
CA ALA A 12 6.10 -22.86 -16.13
C ALA A 12 5.91 -21.39 -16.53
N PHE A 13 5.51 -21.13 -17.79
CA PHE A 13 5.16 -19.78 -18.23
C PHE A 13 3.99 -19.22 -17.42
N ALA A 14 2.89 -19.96 -17.23
CA ALA A 14 1.73 -19.49 -16.49
C ALA A 14 2.05 -19.16 -15.01
N VAL A 15 2.99 -19.87 -14.40
CA VAL A 15 3.40 -19.65 -13.00
C VAL A 15 4.43 -18.53 -12.86
N LEU A 16 5.41 -18.44 -13.77
CA LEU A 16 6.51 -17.48 -13.66
C LEU A 16 6.19 -16.10 -14.23
N THR A 17 5.28 -16.02 -15.18
CA THR A 17 4.87 -14.74 -15.78
C THR A 17 4.29 -13.74 -14.77
N PRO A 18 3.34 -14.08 -13.86
CA PRO A 18 2.88 -13.11 -12.87
C PRO A 18 3.99 -12.67 -11.91
N LEU A 19 4.96 -13.55 -11.60
CA LEU A 19 6.10 -13.21 -10.74
C LEU A 19 7.08 -12.25 -11.42
N ALA A 20 7.19 -12.31 -12.76
CA ALA A 20 8.02 -11.38 -13.53
C ALA A 20 7.43 -9.96 -13.63
N TRP A 21 6.12 -9.82 -13.44
CA TRP A 21 5.43 -8.53 -13.37
C TRP A 21 5.06 -8.12 -11.93
N ALA A 22 5.43 -8.92 -10.93
CA ALA A 22 5.24 -8.55 -9.55
C ALA A 22 6.24 -7.46 -9.19
N GLU A 23 5.75 -6.33 -8.69
CA GLU A 23 6.60 -5.34 -8.05
C GLU A 23 7.29 -6.00 -6.84
N PRO A 24 8.61 -5.87 -6.67
CA PRO A 24 9.27 -6.38 -5.49
C PRO A 24 8.59 -5.79 -4.24
N PRO A 25 8.46 -6.57 -3.15
CA PRO A 25 7.90 -6.05 -1.91
C PRO A 25 8.71 -4.81 -1.51
N GLU A 26 8.01 -3.70 -1.27
CA GLU A 26 8.64 -2.46 -0.84
C GLU A 26 9.35 -2.74 0.49
N GLU A 27 10.68 -2.77 0.47
CA GLU A 27 11.49 -2.86 1.67
C GLU A 27 11.36 -1.52 2.40
N LYS A 28 10.32 -1.40 3.22
CA LYS A 28 10.13 -0.22 4.06
C LYS A 28 11.37 -0.08 4.94
N PRO A 29 12.16 1.00 4.81
CA PRO A 29 13.23 1.25 5.77
C PRO A 29 12.62 1.23 7.17
N PRO A 30 13.36 0.75 8.20
CA PRO A 30 12.90 0.77 9.58
C PRO A 30 12.28 2.13 9.85
N GLY A 31 10.96 2.13 10.10
CA GLY A 31 10.08 3.26 9.82
C GLY A 31 10.76 4.58 10.11
N GLU A 32 10.91 5.41 9.08
CA GLU A 32 11.46 6.75 9.20
C GLU A 32 10.93 7.35 10.50
N ARG A 33 11.84 7.59 11.46
CA ARG A 33 11.45 8.04 12.80
C ARG A 33 10.73 9.35 12.59
N VAL A 34 9.40 9.29 12.61
CA VAL A 34 8.53 10.45 12.51
C VAL A 34 9.12 11.49 13.45
N PRO A 35 9.53 12.67 12.95
CA PRO A 35 10.15 13.69 13.77
C PRO A 35 9.31 13.87 15.03
N ALA A 36 9.96 14.02 16.19
CA ALA A 36 9.26 14.19 17.47
C ALA A 36 8.20 15.31 17.45
N LEU A 37 8.32 16.23 16.48
CA LEU A 37 7.37 17.28 16.14
C LEU A 37 5.94 16.80 15.82
N ALA A 38 5.74 15.56 15.34
CA ALA A 38 4.42 15.10 14.90
C ALA A 38 3.65 14.25 15.92
N ARG A 39 4.05 14.27 17.21
CA ARG A 39 3.32 13.55 18.28
C ARG A 39 2.46 14.46 19.16
N THR A 40 2.57 15.78 19.02
CA THR A 40 1.77 16.73 19.78
C THR A 40 0.40 16.91 19.12
N TRP A 41 -0.66 16.88 19.92
CA TRP A 41 -1.99 17.22 19.46
C TRP A 41 -2.20 18.73 19.58
N PRO A 42 -2.92 19.39 18.64
CA PRO A 42 -3.22 20.82 18.73
C PRO A 42 -3.96 21.21 20.02
N VAL A 43 -4.62 20.23 20.64
CA VAL A 43 -5.39 20.36 21.89
C VAL A 43 -4.63 19.89 23.14
N GLY A 44 -3.32 19.65 23.04
CA GLY A 44 -2.47 19.17 24.15
C GLY A 44 -2.40 17.65 24.23
N THR A 45 -3.18 17.06 25.14
CA THR A 45 -3.27 15.58 25.28
C THR A 45 -4.07 14.98 24.11
N ARG A 46 -3.73 13.76 23.69
CA ARG A 46 -4.46 13.05 22.63
C ARG A 46 -5.96 12.92 22.97
N PRO A 47 -6.86 13.59 22.21
CA PRO A 47 -8.29 13.44 22.41
C PRO A 47 -8.78 12.12 21.79
N ALA A 48 -10.03 11.76 22.06
CA ALA A 48 -10.72 10.75 21.27
C ALA A 48 -10.96 11.30 19.86
N VAL A 49 -10.58 10.52 18.84
CA VAL A 49 -10.82 10.87 17.44
C VAL A 49 -12.20 10.35 17.05
N LEU A 50 -13.09 11.26 16.68
CA LEU A 50 -14.44 10.95 16.24
C LEU A 50 -14.47 10.62 14.74
N ARG A 51 -13.63 11.32 13.95
CA ARG A 51 -13.47 11.04 12.53
C ARG A 51 -12.03 11.26 12.09
N GLY A 52 -11.44 10.22 11.50
CA GLY A 52 -10.10 10.28 10.93
C GLY A 52 -10.06 10.98 9.57
N TRP A 53 -8.84 11.24 9.10
CA TRP A 53 -8.62 11.69 7.73
C TRP A 53 -9.11 10.64 6.72
N GLU A 54 -9.75 11.09 5.65
CA GLU A 54 -10.21 10.24 4.56
C GLU A 54 -9.70 10.80 3.22
N PRO A 55 -8.97 10.01 2.41
CA PRO A 55 -8.45 10.46 1.13
C PRO A 55 -9.59 10.87 0.19
N PRO A 56 -9.46 12.00 -0.52
CA PRO A 56 -10.40 12.35 -1.56
C PRO A 56 -10.19 11.44 -2.78
N ALA A 57 -11.27 11.06 -3.47
CA ALA A 57 -11.17 10.22 -4.68
C ALA A 57 -10.45 10.92 -5.85
N THR A 58 -10.45 12.26 -5.88
CA THR A 58 -9.70 13.10 -6.81
C THR A 58 -9.18 14.35 -6.08
N VAL A 59 -8.30 15.13 -6.72
CA VAL A 59 -7.68 16.32 -6.10
C VAL A 59 -8.70 17.26 -5.45
N TYR A 60 -9.84 17.48 -6.11
CA TYR A 60 -10.91 18.38 -5.66
C TYR A 60 -12.17 17.66 -5.18
N ALA A 61 -12.14 16.33 -5.08
CA ALA A 61 -13.28 15.59 -4.54
C ALA A 61 -13.49 15.94 -3.06
N ALA A 62 -14.74 15.77 -2.63
CA ALA A 62 -15.10 15.77 -1.23
C ALA A 62 -14.29 14.69 -0.48
N GLY A 63 -13.97 14.98 0.77
CA GLY A 63 -13.20 14.10 1.64
C GLY A 63 -12.95 14.80 2.98
N HIS A 64 -12.63 14.02 4.01
CA HIS A 64 -12.32 14.58 5.32
C HIS A 64 -10.82 14.89 5.41
N ARG A 65 -10.47 16.16 5.23
CA ARG A 65 -9.07 16.60 5.12
C ARG A 65 -8.36 16.79 6.47
N GLY A 66 -9.06 16.56 7.58
CA GLY A 66 -8.55 16.74 8.93
C GLY A 66 -8.87 15.56 9.84
N VAL A 67 -8.77 15.80 11.15
CA VAL A 67 -9.18 14.87 12.20
C VAL A 67 -10.15 15.63 13.09
N ASP A 68 -11.33 15.06 13.31
CA ASP A 68 -12.34 15.58 14.24
C ASP A 68 -12.24 14.87 15.59
#